data_AF-A0A183MWU6-F1
#
_entry.id   AF-A0A183MWU6-F1
#
_cell.length_a   1.000
_cell.length_b   1.000
_cell.length_c   1.000
_cell.angle_alpha   90.00
_cell.angle_beta   90.00
_cell.angle_gamma   90.00
#
_symmetry.space_group_name_H-M   'P 1'
#
loop_
_entity.id
_entity.type
_entity.pdbx_description
1 polymer ?
#
loop_
_entity_poly.entity_id
_entity_poly.type
_entity_poly.pdbx_seq_one_letter_code
_entity_poly.pdbx_strand_id
1 'polypeptide(L)'
;MVNTRFDLVWNIFNIDCTQNLKVLQGACYELESNTTKVLQDAYLTFAGTVEVARVTIAMANLALAQNDHETALNTLRQIQADHPYYITARQHMANIYLYHRKEKKLYTACYRELAEKLDTNEAYFLLGEAYMNIQEPENAIKIYESILRKNPDDLRLASKIGHVFIKLHHYAKAISYYETAVKTGQNSLRLDLANLLINMKQYKKARRLLHSMLTNEMMESGKMN
;
A
#
# COMPACT_ATOMS: atom_id res chain seq x y z
N MET A 1 15.97 -26.34 8.28
CA MET A 1 15.68 -24.93 8.65
C MET A 1 15.73 -24.12 7.38
N VAL A 2 14.58 -23.59 6.96
CA VAL A 2 14.36 -23.00 5.63
C VAL A 2 14.84 -21.55 5.60
N ASN A 3 15.42 -21.20 4.46
CA ASN A 3 16.20 -20.02 4.14
C ASN A 3 15.31 -18.77 3.94
N THR A 4 14.90 -18.08 5.00
CA THR A 4 13.94 -16.94 4.91
C THR A 4 14.57 -15.58 4.62
N ARG A 5 15.91 -15.48 4.53
CA ARG A 5 16.62 -14.21 4.28
C ARG A 5 17.02 -14.02 2.81
N PHE A 6 17.07 -15.11 2.04
CA PHE A 6 17.35 -15.11 0.60
C PHE A 6 16.11 -14.74 -0.23
N ASP A 7 14.92 -15.17 0.20
CA ASP A 7 13.67 -14.97 -0.56
C ASP A 7 13.16 -13.52 -0.54
N LEU A 8 13.53 -12.73 0.49
CA LEU A 8 13.23 -11.29 0.55
C LEU A 8 14.07 -10.46 -0.43
N VAL A 9 15.26 -10.96 -0.79
CA VAL A 9 16.19 -10.28 -1.71
C VAL A 9 15.84 -10.58 -3.16
N TRP A 10 15.30 -11.76 -3.43
CA TRP A 10 14.95 -12.22 -4.78
C TRP A 10 13.72 -11.49 -5.35
N ASN A 11 12.76 -11.09 -4.51
CA ASN A 11 11.50 -10.46 -4.95
C ASN A 11 11.58 -8.96 -5.28
N ILE A 12 12.72 -8.30 -5.05
CA ILE A 12 12.90 -6.87 -5.38
C ILE A 12 13.41 -6.70 -6.82
N PHE A 13 13.89 -7.77 -7.46
CA PHE A 13 14.63 -7.72 -8.72
C PHE A 13 13.89 -8.40 -9.88
N ASN A 14 12.72 -7.90 -10.25
CA ASN A 14 12.15 -8.24 -11.55
C ASN A 14 12.03 -6.99 -12.44
N ILE A 15 12.66 -7.12 -13.62
CA ILE A 15 12.62 -6.28 -14.84
C ILE A 15 13.80 -5.30 -15.05
N ASP A 16 14.72 -5.79 -15.89
CA ASP A 16 15.41 -5.19 -17.06
C ASP A 16 15.98 -3.76 -17.00
N CYS A 17 17.31 -3.63 -16.91
CA CYS A 17 18.21 -3.63 -18.08
C CYS A 17 19.65 -3.19 -17.69
N THR A 18 20.48 -4.18 -17.39
CA THR A 18 21.81 -4.45 -17.99
C THR A 18 23.00 -3.48 -17.91
N GLN A 19 22.98 -2.29 -17.29
CA GLN A 19 24.23 -1.49 -17.22
C GLN A 19 24.68 -0.90 -15.89
N ASN A 20 23.82 -0.74 -14.89
CA ASN A 20 24.21 -0.10 -13.62
C ASN A 20 24.26 -1.04 -12.40
N LEU A 21 24.06 -2.35 -12.61
CA LEU A 21 23.93 -3.31 -11.50
C LEU A 21 25.26 -3.59 -10.80
N LYS A 22 26.41 -3.58 -11.50
CA LYS A 22 27.70 -3.93 -10.85
C LYS A 22 28.16 -2.89 -9.83
N VAL A 23 27.83 -1.61 -10.03
CA VAL A 23 28.23 -0.52 -9.11
C VAL A 23 27.39 -0.57 -7.83
N LEU A 24 26.09 -0.86 -7.95
CA LEU A 24 25.19 -0.93 -6.79
C LEU A 24 25.30 -2.28 -6.05
N GLN A 25 25.57 -3.38 -6.76
CA GLN A 25 25.74 -4.70 -6.16
C GLN A 25 27.12 -4.86 -5.47
N GLY A 26 28.16 -4.16 -5.97
CA GLY A 26 29.49 -4.10 -5.34
C GLY A 26 29.52 -3.25 -4.06
N ALA A 27 28.63 -2.27 -3.91
CA ALA A 27 28.56 -1.39 -2.73
C ALA A 27 27.87 -2.03 -1.51
N CYS A 28 27.21 -3.18 -1.66
CA CYS A 28 26.47 -3.83 -0.58
C CYS A 28 27.30 -4.77 0.33
N TYR A 29 28.58 -5.03 0.03
CA TYR A 29 29.35 -6.03 0.81
C TYR A 29 30.73 -5.60 1.34
N GLU A 30 31.33 -4.48 0.92
CA GLU A 30 32.66 -4.09 1.44
C GLU A 30 32.73 -2.62 1.87
N LEU A 31 32.88 -2.46 3.19
CA LEU A 31 33.30 -1.26 3.93
C LEU A 31 32.24 -0.17 4.11
N GLU A 32 31.61 -0.14 5.30
CA GLU A 32 30.80 0.99 5.81
C GLU A 32 31.49 2.36 5.67
N SER A 33 32.84 2.38 5.61
CA SER A 33 33.66 3.58 5.40
C SER A 33 33.72 4.06 3.93
N ASN A 34 33.55 3.15 2.96
CA ASN A 34 33.63 3.48 1.53
C ASN A 34 32.24 3.74 0.91
N THR A 35 31.16 3.27 1.54
CA THR A 35 29.79 3.42 1.04
C THR A 35 29.36 4.88 0.92
N THR A 36 29.72 5.74 1.88
CA THR A 36 29.37 7.18 1.86
C THR A 36 29.98 7.89 0.64
N LYS A 37 31.25 7.60 0.33
CA LYS A 37 31.94 8.18 -0.84
C LYS A 37 31.31 7.70 -2.14
N VAL A 38 31.04 6.40 -2.25
CA VAL A 38 30.40 5.81 -3.43
C VAL A 38 29.02 6.43 -3.68
N LEU A 39 28.22 6.64 -2.63
CA LEU A 39 26.92 7.30 -2.77
C LEU A 39 27.04 8.78 -3.13
N GLN A 40 28.06 9.48 -2.62
CA GLN A 40 28.31 10.88 -2.95
C GLN A 40 28.77 11.03 -4.41
N ASP A 41 29.66 10.16 -4.88
CA ASP A 41 30.10 10.12 -6.28
C ASP A 41 28.93 9.77 -7.21
N ALA A 42 28.08 8.81 -6.81
CA ALA A 42 26.86 8.48 -7.54
C ALA A 42 25.89 9.66 -7.59
N TYR A 43 25.72 10.40 -6.49
CA TYR A 43 24.86 11.59 -6.45
C TYR A 43 25.34 12.65 -7.44
N LEU A 44 26.65 12.90 -7.50
CA LEU A 44 27.25 13.83 -8.46
C LEU A 44 27.11 13.33 -9.91
N THR A 45 27.30 12.03 -10.13
CA THR A 45 27.21 11.42 -11.46
C THR A 45 25.80 11.49 -12.03
N PHE A 46 24.79 11.24 -11.19
CA PHE A 46 23.39 11.27 -11.59
C PHE A 46 22.77 12.66 -11.46
N ALA A 47 23.50 13.67 -10.98
CA ALA A 47 22.95 15.01 -10.74
C ALA A 47 22.17 15.54 -11.95
N GLY A 48 20.90 15.91 -11.73
CA GLY A 48 19.99 16.37 -12.78
C GLY A 48 19.16 15.28 -13.46
N THR A 49 19.38 14.00 -13.15
CA THR A 49 18.55 12.90 -13.64
C THR A 49 17.50 12.46 -12.62
N VAL A 50 16.54 11.62 -13.05
CA VAL A 50 15.50 11.07 -12.15
C VAL A 50 16.07 10.05 -11.16
N GLU A 51 17.23 9.47 -11.47
CA GLU A 51 17.95 8.50 -10.64
C GLU A 51 18.56 9.13 -9.39
N VAL A 52 18.77 10.45 -9.36
CA VAL A 52 19.23 11.16 -8.15
C VAL A 52 18.37 10.82 -6.96
N ALA A 53 17.05 10.82 -7.13
CA ALA A 53 16.11 10.53 -6.04
C ALA A 53 16.30 9.10 -5.48
N ARG A 54 16.72 8.13 -6.30
CA ARG A 54 17.05 6.78 -5.82
C ARG A 54 18.32 6.78 -4.99
N VAL A 55 19.33 7.53 -5.41
CA VAL A 55 20.58 7.70 -4.64
C VAL A 55 20.28 8.41 -3.33
N THR A 56 19.45 9.45 -3.34
CA THR A 56 18.99 10.17 -2.14
C THR A 56 18.26 9.24 -1.16
N ILE A 57 17.39 8.35 -1.64
CA ILE A 57 16.74 7.33 -0.80
C ILE A 57 17.78 6.36 -0.22
N ALA A 58 18.77 5.93 -1.01
CA ALA A 58 19.84 5.06 -0.53
C ALA A 58 20.71 5.75 0.54
N MET A 59 21.03 7.03 0.37
CA MET A 59 21.74 7.84 1.37
C MET A 59 20.94 7.96 2.67
N ALA A 60 19.62 8.16 2.58
CA ALA A 60 18.77 8.16 3.76
C ALA A 60 18.76 6.81 4.49
N ASN A 61 18.73 5.69 3.76
CA ASN A 61 18.82 4.36 4.37
C ASN A 61 20.18 4.10 5.02
N LEU A 62 21.27 4.62 4.45
CA LEU A 62 22.59 4.56 5.07
C LEU A 62 22.63 5.36 6.38
N ALA A 63 22.07 6.57 6.39
CA ALA A 63 21.94 7.38 7.60
C ALA A 63 21.11 6.65 8.69
N LEU A 64 20.04 5.95 8.30
CA LEU A 64 19.29 5.10 9.23
C LEU A 64 20.11 3.95 9.80
N ALA A 65 20.95 3.30 8.99
CA ALA A 65 21.85 2.25 9.46
C ALA A 65 22.88 2.80 10.47
N GLN A 66 23.28 4.06 10.32
CA GLN A 66 24.12 4.80 11.26
C GLN A 66 23.34 5.34 12.48
N ASN A 67 22.06 5.01 12.60
CA ASN A 67 21.14 5.48 13.64
C ASN A 67 20.91 7.01 13.63
N ASP A 68 21.21 7.69 12.53
CA ASP A 68 20.92 9.11 12.31
C ASP A 68 19.57 9.28 11.60
N HIS A 69 18.51 9.39 12.41
CA HIS A 69 17.15 9.48 11.89
C HIS A 69 16.84 10.89 11.35
N GLU A 70 17.48 11.92 11.91
CA GLU A 70 17.29 13.33 11.51
C GLU A 70 17.81 13.55 10.09
N THR A 71 19.04 13.13 9.82
CA THR A 71 19.65 13.25 8.48
C THR A 71 18.88 12.44 7.45
N ALA A 72 18.43 11.22 7.79
CA ALA A 72 17.61 10.41 6.90
C ALA A 72 16.29 11.12 6.52
N LEU A 73 15.57 11.66 7.49
CA LEU A 73 14.31 12.37 7.28
C LEU A 73 14.50 13.67 6.47
N ASN A 74 15.57 14.42 6.75
CA ASN A 74 15.88 15.66 6.02
C ASN A 74 16.27 15.36 4.57
N THR A 75 17.03 14.30 4.34
CA THR A 75 17.45 13.85 3.00
C THR A 75 16.23 13.44 2.16
N LEU A 76 15.32 12.62 2.71
CA LEU A 76 14.10 12.20 2.01
C LEU A 76 13.15 13.36 1.71
N ARG A 77 13.11 14.39 2.57
CA ARG A 77 12.25 15.57 2.39
C ARG A 77 12.65 16.44 1.20
N GLN A 78 13.89 16.33 0.73
CA GLN A 78 14.36 17.10 -0.44
C GLN A 78 13.67 16.66 -1.74
N ILE A 79 13.17 15.43 -1.81
CA ILE A 79 12.47 14.90 -2.97
C ILE A 79 11.12 15.59 -3.11
N GLN A 80 10.96 16.31 -4.23
CA GLN A 80 9.75 17.08 -4.54
C GLN A 80 8.65 16.20 -5.15
N ALA A 81 7.41 16.71 -5.14
CA ALA A 81 6.21 15.95 -5.55
C ALA A 81 6.13 15.65 -7.05
N ASP A 82 6.92 16.34 -7.87
CA ASP A 82 7.07 16.13 -9.32
C ASP A 82 7.93 14.90 -9.66
N HIS A 83 8.78 14.46 -8.73
CA HIS A 83 9.65 13.31 -8.96
C HIS A 83 8.87 11.98 -8.91
N PRO A 84 9.15 11.03 -9.82
CA PRO A 84 8.53 9.70 -9.81
C PRO A 84 8.72 8.92 -8.50
N TYR A 85 9.80 9.21 -7.77
CA TYR A 85 10.14 8.56 -6.50
C TYR A 85 9.58 9.27 -5.26
N TYR A 86 8.73 10.29 -5.42
CA TYR A 86 8.15 11.03 -4.30
C TYR A 86 7.34 10.14 -3.36
N ILE A 87 6.48 9.28 -3.91
CA ILE A 87 5.67 8.34 -3.12
C ILE A 87 6.58 7.42 -2.30
N THR A 88 7.58 6.83 -2.95
CA THR A 88 8.56 5.94 -2.30
C THR A 88 9.32 6.67 -1.19
N ALA A 89 9.77 7.91 -1.44
CA ALA A 89 10.46 8.72 -0.44
C ALA A 89 9.59 8.97 0.80
N ARG A 90 8.32 9.34 0.61
CA ARG A 90 7.37 9.56 1.72
C ARG A 90 7.02 8.27 2.45
N GLN A 91 6.96 7.13 1.77
CA GLN A 91 6.80 5.82 2.41
C GLN A 91 8.01 5.48 3.29
N HIS A 92 9.24 5.74 2.83
CA HIS A 92 10.44 5.58 3.65
C HIS A 92 10.40 6.50 4.88
N MET A 93 10.04 7.79 4.72
CA MET A 93 9.87 8.70 5.86
C MET A 93 8.85 8.19 6.87
N ALA A 94 7.69 7.72 6.39
CA ALA A 94 6.66 7.18 7.25
C ALA A 94 7.18 5.95 8.01
N ASN A 95 7.87 5.03 7.35
CA ASN A 95 8.46 3.85 7.99
C ASN A 95 9.47 4.22 9.09
N ILE A 96 10.27 5.28 8.90
CA ILE A 96 11.16 5.82 9.93
C ILE A 96 10.35 6.26 11.16
N TYR A 97 9.29 7.03 10.96
CA TYR A 97 8.42 7.47 12.05
C TYR A 97 7.74 6.31 12.77
N LEU A 98 7.31 5.27 12.06
CA LEU A 98 6.58 4.14 12.66
C LEU A 98 7.50 3.19 13.42
N TYR A 99 8.61 2.77 12.82
CA TYR A 99 9.45 1.71 13.37
C TYR A 99 10.58 2.22 14.26
N HIS A 100 11.20 3.36 13.89
CA HIS A 100 12.37 3.87 14.60
C HIS A 100 11.96 4.87 15.69
N ARG A 101 11.10 5.84 15.36
CA ARG A 101 10.63 6.85 16.32
C ARG A 101 9.36 6.45 17.09
N LYS A 102 8.63 5.44 16.62
CA LYS A 102 7.35 4.96 17.20
C LYS A 102 6.28 6.07 17.30
N GLU A 103 6.32 7.04 16.40
CA GLU A 103 5.45 8.22 16.36
C GLU A 103 4.33 8.03 15.32
N LYS A 104 3.24 7.35 15.74
CA LYS A 104 2.06 7.09 14.88
C LYS A 104 1.44 8.36 14.26
N LYS A 105 1.50 9.49 14.97
CA LYS A 105 0.97 10.78 14.48
C LYS A 105 1.77 11.31 13.29
N LEU A 106 3.10 11.19 13.32
CA LEU A 106 3.95 11.66 12.22
C LEU A 106 3.91 10.69 11.03
N TYR A 107 3.73 9.39 11.31
CA TYR A 107 3.44 8.40 10.27
C TYR A 107 2.20 8.78 9.44
N THR A 108 1.06 9.06 10.08
CA THR A 108 -0.15 9.47 9.36
C THR A 108 -0.04 10.87 8.75
N ALA A 109 0.70 11.78 9.37
CA ALA A 109 0.97 13.11 8.79
C ALA A 109 1.71 13.01 7.44
N CYS A 110 2.68 12.09 7.30
CA CYS A 110 3.38 11.88 6.03
C CYS A 110 2.44 11.44 4.90
N TYR A 111 1.53 10.51 5.19
CA TYR A 111 0.55 10.06 4.20
C TYR A 111 -0.52 11.11 3.91
N ARG A 112 -0.87 11.94 4.89
CA ARG A 112 -1.80 13.05 4.69
C ARG A 112 -1.20 14.09 3.76
N GLU A 113 0.04 14.50 4.00
CA GLU A 113 0.75 15.43 3.12
C GLU A 113 0.86 14.86 1.71
N LEU A 114 1.20 13.56 1.58
CA LEU A 114 1.24 12.87 0.30
C LEU A 114 -0.11 12.90 -0.43
N ALA A 115 -1.21 12.66 0.28
CA ALA A 115 -2.56 12.70 -0.28
C ALA A 115 -2.97 14.11 -0.72
N GLU A 116 -2.67 15.13 0.09
CA GLU A 116 -2.95 16.54 -0.22
C GLU A 116 -2.11 17.06 -1.40
N LYS A 117 -0.86 16.61 -1.52
CA LYS A 117 0.04 17.04 -2.59
C LYS A 117 -0.29 16.42 -3.94
N LEU A 118 -0.63 15.14 -3.96
CA LEU A 118 -0.93 14.43 -5.20
C LEU A 118 -2.40 14.56 -5.62
N ASP A 119 -3.32 14.71 -4.68
CA ASP A 119 -4.78 14.73 -4.89
C ASP A 119 -5.28 13.62 -5.83
N THR A 120 -4.72 12.42 -5.66
CA THR A 120 -5.12 11.22 -6.42
C THR A 120 -5.84 10.24 -5.52
N ASN A 121 -6.77 9.48 -6.09
CA ASN A 121 -7.47 8.40 -5.38
C ASN A 121 -6.49 7.36 -4.82
N GLU A 122 -5.40 7.09 -5.54
CA GLU A 122 -4.33 6.17 -5.08
C GLU A 122 -3.61 6.72 -3.84
N ALA A 123 -3.34 8.03 -3.80
CA ALA A 123 -2.71 8.68 -2.65
C ALA A 123 -3.63 8.68 -1.41
N TYR A 124 -4.93 8.95 -1.58
CA TYR A 124 -5.90 8.79 -0.50
C TYR A 124 -6.07 7.33 -0.08
N PHE A 125 -5.97 6.38 -1.01
CA PHE A 125 -6.01 4.95 -0.68
C PHE A 125 -4.83 4.57 0.22
N LEU A 126 -3.61 5.03 -0.09
CA LEU A 126 -2.43 4.85 0.76
C LEU A 126 -2.61 5.45 2.15
N LEU A 127 -3.27 6.62 2.26
CA LEU A 127 -3.62 7.21 3.55
C LEU A 127 -4.61 6.33 4.35
N GLY A 128 -5.60 5.73 3.69
CA GLY A 128 -6.50 4.76 4.32
C GLY A 128 -5.76 3.54 4.86
N GLU A 129 -4.85 2.96 4.06
CA GLU A 129 -4.03 1.82 4.49
C GLU A 129 -3.09 2.21 5.65
N ALA A 130 -2.56 3.44 5.66
CA ALA A 130 -1.78 3.97 6.77
C ALA A 130 -2.61 4.03 8.06
N TYR A 131 -3.85 4.50 8.01
CA TYR A 131 -4.75 4.47 9.17
C TYR A 131 -5.03 3.05 9.66
N MET A 132 -5.18 2.08 8.75
CA MET A 132 -5.30 0.67 9.10
C MET A 132 -4.05 0.13 9.81
N ASN A 133 -2.86 0.52 9.37
CA ASN A 133 -1.59 0.08 9.97
C ASN A 133 -1.40 0.58 11.40
N ILE A 134 -1.87 1.80 11.72
CA ILE A 134 -1.76 2.33 13.09
C ILE A 134 -2.88 1.89 14.03
N GLN A 135 -3.80 1.04 13.54
CA GLN A 135 -5.00 0.56 14.23
C GLN A 135 -6.04 1.66 14.49
N GLU A 136 -6.21 2.59 13.54
CA GLU A 136 -7.29 3.58 13.52
C GLU A 136 -8.27 3.32 12.35
N PRO A 137 -8.98 2.18 12.35
CA PRO A 137 -9.84 1.78 11.25
C PRO A 137 -11.02 2.72 10.99
N GLU A 138 -11.49 3.46 11.99
CA GLU A 138 -12.58 4.45 11.83
C GLU A 138 -12.16 5.60 10.91
N ASN A 139 -10.90 6.03 11.02
CA ASN A 139 -10.35 7.08 10.14
C ASN A 139 -10.12 6.52 8.73
N ALA A 140 -9.67 5.26 8.62
CA ALA A 140 -9.53 4.60 7.32
C ALA A 140 -10.87 4.52 6.56
N ILE A 141 -11.97 4.13 7.23
CA ILE A 141 -13.31 4.08 6.62
C ILE A 141 -13.71 5.44 6.05
N LYS A 142 -13.53 6.54 6.80
CA LYS A 142 -13.86 7.89 6.32
C LYS A 142 -13.11 8.26 5.05
N ILE A 143 -11.84 7.87 4.95
CA ILE A 143 -11.01 8.11 3.76
C ILE A 143 -11.50 7.24 2.60
N TYR A 144 -11.74 5.94 2.80
CA TYR A 144 -12.24 5.09 1.73
C TYR A 144 -13.63 5.54 1.24
N GLU A 145 -14.52 5.97 2.13
CA GLU A 145 -15.83 6.53 1.79
C GLU A 145 -15.73 7.86 1.04
N SER A 146 -14.70 8.68 1.27
CA SER A 146 -14.49 9.90 0.48
C SER A 146 -14.08 9.58 -0.95
N ILE A 147 -13.24 8.56 -1.16
CA ILE A 147 -12.84 8.11 -2.50
C ILE A 147 -14.02 7.45 -3.22
N LEU A 148 -14.77 6.57 -2.54
CA LEU A 148 -15.93 5.90 -3.13
C LEU A 148 -17.05 6.89 -3.51
N ARG A 149 -17.18 8.01 -2.79
CA ARG A 149 -18.11 9.09 -3.19
C ARG A 149 -17.73 9.76 -4.51
N LYS A 150 -16.43 9.86 -4.81
CA LYS A 150 -15.94 10.37 -6.10
C LYS A 150 -16.13 9.31 -7.20
N ASN A 151 -15.86 8.04 -6.88
CA ASN A 151 -15.94 6.91 -7.80
C ASN A 151 -16.80 5.77 -7.20
N PRO A 152 -18.13 5.81 -7.39
CA PRO A 152 -19.06 4.84 -6.79
C PRO A 152 -18.87 3.38 -7.24
N ASP A 153 -18.24 3.18 -8.41
CA ASP A 153 -18.08 1.88 -9.04
C ASP A 153 -16.76 1.18 -8.68
N ASP A 154 -15.91 1.76 -7.81
CA ASP A 154 -14.67 1.10 -7.39
C ASP A 154 -14.96 -0.05 -6.39
N LEU A 155 -15.13 -1.24 -6.95
CA LEU A 155 -15.34 -2.51 -6.25
C LEU A 155 -14.27 -2.79 -5.19
N ARG A 156 -13.02 -2.34 -5.43
CA ARG A 156 -11.90 -2.59 -4.52
C ARG A 156 -12.10 -1.85 -3.21
N LEU A 157 -12.57 -0.60 -3.26
CA LEU A 157 -12.82 0.22 -2.07
C LEU A 157 -14.00 -0.30 -1.25
N ALA A 158 -15.07 -0.75 -1.90
CA ALA A 158 -16.19 -1.34 -1.21
C ALA A 158 -15.82 -2.65 -0.49
N SER A 159 -15.04 -3.53 -1.14
CA SER A 159 -14.48 -4.72 -0.48
C SER A 159 -13.60 -4.34 0.71
N LYS A 160 -12.76 -3.30 0.57
CA LYS A 160 -11.89 -2.81 1.65
C LYS A 160 -12.70 -2.33 2.85
N ILE A 161 -13.70 -1.47 2.67
CA ILE A 161 -14.55 -0.98 3.77
C ILE A 161 -15.25 -2.14 4.49
N GLY A 162 -15.80 -3.09 3.74
CA GLY A 162 -16.41 -4.29 4.32
C GLY A 162 -15.41 -5.11 5.15
N HIS A 163 -14.19 -5.32 4.65
CA HIS A 163 -13.11 -5.96 5.40
C HIS A 163 -12.70 -5.18 6.66
N VAL A 164 -12.69 -3.84 6.62
CA VAL A 164 -12.44 -3.03 7.83
C VAL A 164 -13.53 -3.27 8.88
N PHE A 165 -14.81 -3.31 8.50
CA PHE A 165 -15.90 -3.63 9.44
C PHE A 165 -15.78 -5.04 10.02
N ILE A 166 -15.34 -6.02 9.23
CA ILE A 166 -15.07 -7.38 9.71
C ILE A 166 -13.95 -7.38 10.76
N LYS A 167 -12.84 -6.66 10.50
CA LYS A 167 -11.73 -6.52 11.46
C LYS A 167 -12.16 -5.83 12.77
N LEU A 168 -13.13 -4.92 12.68
CA LEU A 168 -13.76 -4.27 13.83
C LEU A 168 -14.79 -5.15 14.56
N HIS A 169 -15.00 -6.40 14.14
CA HIS A 169 -16.07 -7.27 14.64
C HIS A 169 -17.49 -6.69 14.46
N HIS A 170 -17.65 -5.66 13.64
CA HIS A 170 -18.93 -5.03 13.30
C HIS A 170 -19.62 -5.79 12.16
N TYR A 171 -19.85 -7.10 12.36
CA TYR A 171 -20.34 -7.99 11.31
C TYR A 171 -21.70 -7.59 10.74
N ALA A 172 -22.60 -7.06 11.58
CA ALA A 172 -23.90 -6.57 11.12
C ALA A 172 -23.77 -5.39 10.15
N LYS A 173 -22.83 -4.47 10.42
CA LYS A 173 -22.54 -3.33 9.53
C LYS A 173 -21.88 -3.83 8.24
N ALA A 174 -20.94 -4.76 8.34
CA ALA A 174 -20.30 -5.37 7.17
C ALA A 174 -21.31 -6.05 6.23
N ILE A 175 -22.27 -6.83 6.78
CA ILE A 175 -23.33 -7.46 5.99
C ILE A 175 -24.20 -6.40 5.31
N SER A 176 -24.70 -5.42 6.08
CA SER A 176 -25.53 -4.35 5.52
C SER A 176 -24.82 -3.62 4.39
N TYR A 177 -23.54 -3.31 4.58
CA TYR A 177 -22.70 -2.62 3.60
C TYR A 177 -22.50 -3.45 2.31
N TYR A 178 -22.22 -4.75 2.44
CA TYR A 178 -22.11 -5.61 1.27
C TYR A 178 -23.46 -5.82 0.57
N GLU A 179 -24.56 -5.94 1.32
CA GLU A 179 -25.89 -6.04 0.73
C GLU A 179 -26.25 -4.78 -0.07
N THR A 180 -25.91 -3.58 0.42
CA THR A 180 -26.12 -2.34 -0.33
C THR A 180 -25.23 -2.27 -1.57
N ALA A 181 -23.94 -2.59 -1.45
CA ALA A 181 -23.02 -2.57 -2.58
C ALA A 181 -23.41 -3.58 -3.69
N VAL A 182 -23.84 -4.78 -3.31
CA VAL A 182 -24.35 -5.79 -4.27
C VAL A 182 -25.60 -5.28 -4.99
N LYS A 183 -26.51 -4.59 -4.29
CA LYS A 183 -27.71 -4.01 -4.92
C LYS A 183 -27.39 -2.90 -5.91
N THR A 184 -26.31 -2.16 -5.69
CA THR A 184 -25.83 -1.11 -6.62
C THR A 184 -25.03 -1.66 -7.80
N GLY A 185 -25.03 -2.98 -8.02
CA GLY A 185 -24.40 -3.61 -9.18
C GLY A 185 -23.00 -4.18 -8.93
N GLN A 186 -22.49 -4.10 -7.70
CA GLN A 186 -21.17 -4.63 -7.33
C GLN A 186 -21.23 -6.14 -7.08
N ASN A 187 -21.58 -6.90 -8.12
CA ASN A 187 -21.86 -8.34 -8.03
C ASN A 187 -20.65 -9.18 -7.60
N SER A 188 -19.42 -8.69 -7.81
CA SER A 188 -18.20 -9.35 -7.34
C SER A 188 -18.15 -9.48 -5.81
N LEU A 189 -18.78 -8.56 -5.07
CA LEU A 189 -18.83 -8.60 -3.60
C LEU A 189 -19.79 -9.65 -3.05
N ARG A 190 -20.58 -10.32 -3.90
CA ARG A 190 -21.46 -11.41 -3.47
C ARG A 190 -20.67 -12.57 -2.87
N LEU A 191 -19.46 -12.84 -3.36
CA LEU A 191 -18.57 -13.85 -2.79
C LEU A 191 -18.10 -13.46 -1.39
N ASP A 192 -17.65 -12.22 -1.21
CA ASP A 192 -17.21 -11.69 0.09
C ASP A 192 -18.36 -11.74 1.12
N LEU A 193 -19.58 -11.39 0.69
CA LEU A 193 -20.78 -11.49 1.52
C LEU A 193 -21.14 -12.95 1.86
N ALA A 194 -21.09 -13.87 0.90
CA ALA A 194 -21.36 -15.28 1.14
C ALA A 194 -20.37 -15.88 2.15
N ASN A 195 -19.08 -15.59 2.00
CA ASN A 195 -18.03 -16.01 2.92
C ASN A 195 -18.26 -15.47 4.33
N LEU A 196 -18.62 -14.18 4.45
CA LEU A 196 -18.96 -13.57 5.73
C LEU A 196 -20.15 -14.25 6.39
N LEU A 197 -21.21 -14.55 5.64
CA LEU A 197 -22.40 -15.25 6.16
C LEU A 197 -22.09 -16.68 6.61
N ILE A 198 -21.23 -17.40 5.89
CA ILE A 198 -20.75 -18.74 6.27
C ILE A 198 -19.96 -18.67 7.57
N ASN A 199 -19.02 -17.73 7.70
CA ASN A 199 -18.25 -17.53 8.92
C ASN A 199 -19.13 -17.19 10.13
N MET A 200 -20.25 -16.50 9.89
CA MET A 200 -21.27 -16.22 10.90
C MET A 200 -22.27 -17.36 11.15
N LYS A 201 -22.08 -18.53 10.54
CA LYS A 201 -22.99 -19.69 10.59
C LYS A 201 -24.41 -19.40 10.09
N GLN A 202 -24.60 -18.34 9.30
CA GLN A 202 -25.88 -17.98 8.68
C GLN A 202 -26.10 -18.77 7.37
N TYR A 203 -26.01 -20.09 7.45
CA TYR A 203 -26.01 -20.99 6.29
C TYR A 203 -27.26 -20.85 5.40
N LYS A 204 -28.42 -20.57 5.99
CA LYS A 204 -29.67 -20.37 5.24
C LYS A 204 -29.58 -19.16 4.29
N LYS A 205 -29.01 -18.04 4.76
CA LYS A 205 -28.84 -16.84 3.94
C LYS A 205 -27.74 -17.04 2.90
N ALA A 206 -26.59 -17.60 3.32
CA ALA A 206 -25.49 -17.91 2.41
C ALA A 206 -25.93 -18.82 1.26
N ARG A 207 -26.69 -19.88 1.55
CA ARG A 207 -27.20 -20.81 0.52
C ARG A 207 -28.12 -20.10 -0.48
N ARG A 208 -29.01 -19.20 -0.02
CA ARG A 208 -29.88 -18.43 -0.92
C ARG A 208 -29.07 -17.52 -1.85
N LEU A 209 -28.05 -16.85 -1.29
CA LEU A 209 -27.17 -15.97 -2.06
C LEU A 209 -26.34 -16.75 -3.09
N LEU A 210 -25.73 -17.86 -2.71
CA LEU A 210 -24.95 -18.69 -3.63
C LEU A 210 -25.82 -19.31 -4.74
N HIS A 211 -27.04 -19.75 -4.41
CA HIS A 211 -27.97 -20.20 -5.45
C HIS A 211 -28.32 -19.09 -6.43
N SER A 212 -28.59 -17.87 -5.96
CA SER A 212 -28.90 -16.75 -6.87
C SER A 212 -27.71 -16.35 -7.74
N MET A 213 -26.48 -16.57 -7.28
CA MET A 213 -25.28 -16.38 -8.09
C MET A 213 -25.19 -17.42 -9.22
N LEU A 214 -25.29 -18.71 -8.87
CA LEU A 214 -25.22 -19.83 -9.83
C LEU A 214 -26.33 -19.74 -10.89
N THR A 215 -27.57 -19.43 -10.50
CA THR A 215 -28.67 -19.31 -11.46
C THR A 215 -28.46 -18.16 -12.44
N ASN A 216 -27.83 -17.05 -12.01
CA ASN A 216 -27.53 -15.94 -12.91
C ASN A 216 -26.43 -16.32 -13.92
N GLU A 217 -25.36 -16.98 -13.47
CA GLU A 217 -24.27 -17.46 -14.34
C GLU A 217 -24.77 -18.48 -15.39
N MET A 218 -25.70 -19.36 -15.02
CA MET A 218 -26.32 -20.32 -15.95
C MET A 218 -27.21 -19.63 -17.01
N MET A 219 -27.84 -18.51 -16.66
CA MET A 219 -28.66 -17.73 -17.59
C MET A 219 -27.82 -16.87 -18.54
N GLU A 220 -26.63 -16.44 -18.14
CA GLU A 220 -25.69 -15.71 -19.00
C GLU A 220 -24.97 -16.65 -19.98
N SER A 221 -24.56 -17.84 -19.53
CA SER A 221 -23.93 -18.85 -20.38
C SER A 221 -24.89 -19.50 -21.39
N GLY A 222 -26.18 -19.60 -21.06
CA GLY A 222 -27.22 -20.08 -21.99
C GLY A 222 -27.61 -19.10 -23.10
N LYS A 223 -27.16 -17.84 -23.06
CA LYS A 223 -27.43 -16.81 -24.09
C LYS A 223 -26.32 -16.65 -25.14
N MET A 224 -25.22 -17.40 -25.01
CA MET A 224 -24.09 -17.37 -25.95
C MET A 224 -24.07 -18.54 -26.96
N ASN A 225 -25.12 -19.38 -26.99
CA ASN A 225 -25.28 -20.47 -27.97
C ASN A 225 -26.43 -20.21 -28.94
#